data_AF-A0A7J0D3D7-F1
#
_entry.id   AF-A0A7J0D3D7-F1
#
_cell.length_a   1.000
_cell.length_b   1.000
_cell.length_c   1.000
_cell.angle_alpha   90.00
_cell.angle_beta   90.00
_cell.angle_gamma   90.00
#
_symmetry.space_group_name_H-M   'P 1'
#
loop_
_entity.id
_entity.type
_entity.pdbx_description
1 polymer ?
#
loop_
_entity_poly.entity_id
_entity_poly.type
_entity_poly.pdbx_seq_one_letter_code
_entity_poly.pdbx_strand_id
1 'polypeptide(L)' 'MICVDCDKTILGRAVLASDGDSMSGARPDAMAHPPGSQDCKPRTPRKRALRQALALPDR' A
#
# COMPACT_ATOMS: atom_id res chain seq x y z
N MET A 1 -1.73 -13.16 4.16
CA MET A 1 -0.84 -12.09 3.63
C MET A 1 -1.03 -10.86 4.50
N ILE A 2 0.07 -10.23 4.97
CA ILE A 2 0.01 -9.09 5.91
C ILE A 2 0.28 -7.80 5.12
N CYS A 3 -0.52 -6.77 5.36
CA CYS A 3 -0.34 -5.46 4.75
C CYS A 3 0.83 -4.70 5.41
N VAL A 4 1.80 -4.25 4.62
CA VAL A 4 2.97 -3.50 5.10
C VAL A 4 2.66 -2.06 5.58
N ASP A 5 1.42 -1.58 5.39
CA ASP A 5 1.02 -0.22 5.78
C ASP A 5 0.24 -0.16 7.09
N CYS A 6 -0.54 -1.19 7.39
CA CYS A 6 -1.42 -1.24 8.56
C CYS A 6 -1.17 -2.45 9.47
N ASP A 7 -0.23 -3.34 9.10
CA ASP A 7 0.11 -4.59 9.80
C ASP A 7 -1.08 -5.54 10.02
N LYS A 8 -2.17 -5.35 9.25
CA LYS A 8 -3.35 -6.21 9.30
C LYS A 8 -3.30 -7.28 8.22
N THR A 9 -3.96 -8.40 8.50
CA THR A 9 -4.23 -9.44 7.52
C THR A 9 -5.10 -8.88 6.40
N ILE A 10 -4.68 -9.05 5.15
CA ILE A 10 -5.47 -8.69 3.97
C ILE A 10 -6.49 -9.81 3.74
N LEU A 11 -7.77 -9.48 3.89
CA LEU A 11 -8.89 -10.37 3.59
C LEU A 11 -9.38 -10.03 2.17
N GLY A 12 -8.94 -10.78 1.17
CA GLY A 12 -9.32 -10.58 -0.24
C GLY A 12 -8.18 -10.13 -1.14
N ARG A 13 -8.47 -9.24 -2.10
CA ARG A 13 -7.49 -8.79 -3.09
C ARG A 13 -6.34 -8.05 -2.42
N ALA A 14 -5.13 -8.51 -2.64
CA ALA A 14 -3.91 -7.82 -2.26
C ALA A 14 -3.21 -7.28 -3.52
N VAL A 15 -2.51 -6.16 -3.37
CA VAL A 15 -1.65 -5.60 -4.40
C VAL A 15 -0.22 -5.58 -3.89
N LEU A 16 0.75 -5.61 -4.80
CA LEU A 16 2.10 -5.27 -4.43
C LEU A 16 2.08 -3.85 -3.87
N ALA A 17 2.78 -3.64 -2.77
CA ALA A 17 3.08 -2.30 -2.29
C ALA A 17 4.05 -1.71 -3.31
N SER A 18 3.48 -1.19 -4.41
CA SER A 18 4.16 -0.64 -5.58
C SER A 18 5.51 -0.04 -5.21
N ASP A 19 6.54 -0.52 -5.90
CA ASP A 19 7.89 0.02 -5.92
C ASP A 19 7.80 1.53 -5.94
N GLY A 20 8.13 2.19 -4.83
CA GLY A 20 8.83 3.45 -5.00
C GLY A 20 10.10 3.05 -5.75
N ASP A 21 10.42 3.74 -6.85
CA ASP A 21 11.68 3.65 -7.59
C ASP A 21 12.88 4.01 -6.69
N SER A 22 13.03 3.27 -5.61
CA SER A 22 14.18 3.29 -4.75
C SER A 22 15.13 2.35 -5.46
N MET A 23 16.17 2.92 -6.06
CA MET A 23 17.33 2.21 -6.63
C MET A 23 17.97 1.19 -5.66
N SER A 24 17.50 1.16 -4.41
CA SER A 24 17.80 0.20 -3.35
C SER A 24 16.67 -0.84 -3.18
N GLY A 25 16.42 -1.70 -4.18
CA GLY A 25 15.61 -2.94 -4.10
C GLY A 25 14.62 -3.02 -2.93
N ALA A 26 13.57 -2.20 -2.95
CA ALA A 26 12.47 -2.32 -2.00
C ALA A 26 11.88 -3.73 -2.14
N ARG A 27 11.64 -4.41 -1.02
CA ARG A 27 11.38 -5.86 -0.98
C ARG A 27 10.28 -6.23 -2.00
N PRO A 28 10.59 -7.06 -3.01
CA PRO A 28 9.66 -7.36 -4.11
C PRO A 28 8.38 -8.09 -3.64
N ASP A 29 8.38 -8.61 -2.41
CA ASP A 29 7.28 -9.39 -1.85
C ASP A 29 6.40 -8.59 -0.86
N ALA A 30 6.61 -7.27 -0.77
CA ALA A 30 5.82 -6.42 0.12
C ALA A 30 4.38 -6.27 -0.43
N MET A 31 3.39 -6.70 0.35
CA MET A 31 1.99 -6.67 -0.06
C MET A 31 1.20 -5.63 0.73
N ALA A 32 0.22 -5.02 0.09
CA ALA A 32 -0.67 -4.05 0.69
C ALA A 32 -2.11 -4.23 0.23
N HIS A 33 -3.03 -3.61 0.96
CA HIS A 33 -4.40 -3.45 0.47
C HIS A 33 -4.42 -2.59 -0.81
N PRO A 34 -5.43 -2.78 -1.69
CA PRO A 34 -5.62 -1.94 -2.85
C PRO A 34 -5.69 -0.44 -2.48
N PRO A 35 -5.20 0.46 -3.35
CA PRO A 35 -5.39 1.90 -3.15
C PRO A 35 -6.87 2.22 -2.92
N GLY A 36 -7.16 3.09 -1.96
CA GLY A 36 -8.53 3.46 -1.59
C GLY A 36 -9.33 2.42 -0.81
N SER A 37 -8.76 1.25 -0.46
CA SER A 37 -9.43 0.27 0.39
C SER A 37 -9.75 0.86 1.77
N GLN A 38 -11.02 0.80 2.18
CA GLN A 38 -11.48 1.26 3.49
C GLN A 38 -11.00 0.38 4.64
N ASP A 39 -10.62 -0.87 4.34
CA ASP A 39 -10.09 -1.83 5.31
C ASP A 39 -8.66 -1.48 5.75
N CYS A 40 -7.93 -0.76 4.88
CA CYS A 40 -6.59 -0.31 5.16
C CYS A 40 -6.58 1.02 5.93
N LYS A 41 -6.06 0.99 7.15
CA LYS A 41 -5.81 2.19 7.94
C LYS A 41 -4.29 2.31 8.17
N PRO A 42 -3.54 2.97 7.25
CA PRO A 42 -2.09 3.09 7.38
C PRO A 42 -1.70 3.77 8.69
N ARG A 43 -0.66 3.25 9.34
CA ARG A 43 -0.24 3.74 10.67
C ARG A 43 0.39 5.12 10.62
N THR A 44 0.99 5.50 9.50
CA THR A 44 1.69 6.78 9.35
C THR A 44 0.91 7.72 8.42
N PRO A 45 0.82 9.03 8.76
CA PRO A 45 0.15 10.02 7.92
C PRO A 45 0.73 10.09 6.50
N ARG A 46 2.05 9.94 6.36
CA ARG A 46 2.74 9.93 5.06
C ARG A 46 2.29 8.78 4.17
N LYS A 47 2.16 7.56 4.70
CA LYS A 47 1.67 6.40 3.95
C LYS A 47 0.20 6.55 3.56
N ARG A 48 -0.61 7.15 4.44
CA ARG A 48 -2.00 7.47 4.14
C ARG A 48 -2.12 8.43 2.95
N ALA A 49 -1.35 9.52 2.95
CA ALA A 49 -1.34 10.48 1.85
C ALA A 49 -0.90 9.84 0.52
N LEU A 50 0.16 9.03 0.53
CA LEU A 50 0.63 8.30 -0.66
C LEU A 50 -0.45 7.36 -1.22
N ARG A 51 -1.10 6.58 -0.36
CA ARG A 51 -2.15 5.64 -0.80
C ARG A 51 -3.41 6.33 -1.32
N GLN A 52 -3.71 7.53 -0.82
CA GLN A 52 -4.80 8.36 -1.35
C GLN A 52 -4.44 8.94 -2.72
N ALA A 53 -3.20 9.39 -2.91
CA ALA A 53 -2.70 9.84 -4.20
C ALA A 53 -2.75 8.72 -5.26
N LEU A 54 -2.33 7.50 -4.91
CA LEU A 54 -2.40 6.32 -5.79
C LEU A 54 -3.83 5.83 -6.09
N ALA A 55 -4.82 6.25 -5.30
CA ALA A 55 -6.21 5.90 -5.52
C ALA A 55 -6.91 6.85 -6.49
N LEU A 56 -6.32 8.04 -6.73
CA LEU A 56 -6.79 8.96 -7.75
C LEU A 56 -6.12 8.52 -9.06
N PRO A 57 -6.88 8.07 -10.08
CA PRO A 57 -6.31 7.90 -11.40
C PRO A 57 -5.82 9.26 -11.87
N ASP A 58 -4.56 9.33 -12.34
CA ASP A 58 -4.04 10.48 -13.07
C ASP A 58 -5.09 10.95 -14.09
N ARG A 59 -5.43 12.25 -14.04
CA ARG A 59 -6.29 12.89 -15.05
C ARG A 59 -5.53 13.06 -16.35
#